data_AF-A0A350DCE3-F1
#
_entry.id   AF-A0A350DCE3-F1
#
_cell.length_a   1.000
_cell.length_b   1.000
_cell.length_c   1.000
_cell.angle_alpha   90.00
_cell.angle_beta   90.00
_cell.angle_gamma   90.00
#
_symmetry.space_group_name_H-M   'P 1'
#
loop_
_entity.id
_entity.type
_entity.pdbx_description
1 polymer ?
#
loop_
_entity_poly.entity_id
_entity_poly.type
_entity_poly.pdbx_seq_one_letter_code
_entity_poly.pdbx_strand_id
1 'polypeptide(L)'
;NQQILRESMRMTSIMDDFLAAEAERDSEWLQTNLKLFIQVCKLHGDTAIGHHNQLVSKYIAQPSQQMQQQHMDKVTASGPPLHVLLNSLEQLRDRRAAAKRDDIRTRFDDLTKLKQWIK
;
A
#
# COMPACT_ATOMS: atom_id res chain seq x y z
N ASN A 1 3.57 -9.61 18.39
CA ASN A 1 3.07 -9.16 17.06
C ASN A 1 1.56 -8.94 17.03
N GLN A 2 0.71 -9.92 17.37
CA GLN A 2 -0.76 -9.76 17.21
C GLN A 2 -1.38 -8.67 18.11
N GLN A 3 -0.89 -8.49 19.34
CA GLN A 3 -1.40 -7.46 20.25
C GLN A 3 -1.14 -6.04 19.71
N ILE A 4 0.12 -5.74 19.36
CA ILE A 4 0.52 -4.46 18.76
C ILE A 4 -0.32 -4.14 17.52
N LEU A 5 -0.54 -5.13 16.63
CA LEU A 5 -1.39 -4.93 15.45
C LEU A 5 -2.82 -4.53 15.83
N ARG A 6 -3.42 -5.21 16.81
CA ARG A 6 -4.79 -4.91 17.27
C ARG A 6 -4.88 -3.53 17.91
N GLU A 7 -3.84 -3.08 18.59
CA GLU A 7 -3.75 -1.73 19.16
C GLU A 7 -3.65 -0.68 18.05
N SER A 8 -2.77 -0.88 17.05
CA SER A 8 -2.64 0.04 15.91
C SER A 8 -3.92 0.23 15.11
N MET A 9 -4.81 -0.77 15.06
CA MET A 9 -6.11 -0.68 14.39
C MET A 9 -7.11 0.27 15.06
N ARG A 10 -6.82 0.73 16.30
CA ARG A 10 -7.68 1.65 17.06
C ARG A 10 -7.12 3.07 17.14
N MET A 11 -5.92 3.28 16.62
CA MET A 11 -5.24 4.58 16.67
C MET A 11 -5.57 5.40 15.44
N THR A 12 -5.59 6.73 15.60
CA THR A 12 -5.62 7.66 14.47
C THR A 12 -4.37 7.47 13.61
N SER A 13 -4.53 7.55 12.30
CA SER A 13 -3.40 7.44 11.39
C SER A 13 -2.67 8.79 11.27
N ILE A 14 -1.35 8.76 11.15
CA ILE A 14 -0.52 9.96 10.96
C ILE A 14 -0.98 10.76 9.72
N MET A 15 -1.49 10.08 8.68
CA MET A 15 -2.08 10.72 7.51
C MET A 15 -3.26 11.61 7.90
N ASP A 16 -4.17 11.10 8.73
CA ASP A 16 -5.36 11.83 9.14
C ASP A 16 -4.99 12.99 10.10
N ASP A 17 -3.96 12.81 10.93
CA ASP A 17 -3.43 13.89 11.79
C ASP A 17 -2.88 15.06 10.95
N PHE A 18 -2.10 14.77 9.89
CA PHE A 18 -1.65 15.83 8.97
C PHE A 18 -2.83 16.50 8.26
N LEU A 19 -3.80 15.74 7.76
CA LEU A 19 -4.97 16.29 7.08
C LEU A 19 -5.81 17.20 8.01
N ALA A 20 -5.92 16.86 9.29
CA ALA A 20 -6.61 17.66 10.29
C ALA A 20 -5.86 18.95 10.65
N ALA A 21 -4.54 18.99 10.50
CA ALA A 21 -3.68 20.13 10.78
C ALA A 21 -3.60 21.16 9.63
N GLU A 22 -4.60 21.23 8.75
CA GLU A 22 -4.63 22.13 7.57
C GLU A 22 -4.46 23.61 7.95
N ALA A 23 -4.96 24.04 9.11
CA ALA A 23 -4.79 25.41 9.61
C ALA A 23 -3.32 25.76 9.88
N GLU A 24 -2.47 24.76 10.12
CA GLU A 24 -1.05 24.91 10.39
C GLU A 24 -0.19 24.59 9.15
N ARG A 25 -0.79 24.50 7.96
CA ARG A 25 -0.10 24.13 6.70
C ARG A 25 1.18 24.91 6.45
N ASP A 26 1.23 26.17 6.87
CA ASP A 26 2.33 27.09 6.61
C ASP A 26 3.38 27.11 7.74
N SER A 27 3.19 26.36 8.82
CA SER A 27 4.11 26.30 9.97
C SER A 27 5.40 25.54 9.63
N GLU A 28 6.50 25.93 10.26
CA GLU A 28 7.81 25.29 10.03
C GLU A 28 7.83 23.81 10.43
N TRP A 29 7.19 23.49 11.56
CA TRP A 29 7.14 22.11 12.07
C TRP A 29 6.36 21.21 11.11
N LEU A 30 5.23 21.68 10.57
CA LEU A 30 4.40 20.88 9.70
C LEU A 30 5.11 20.69 8.36
N GLN A 31 5.68 21.74 7.79
CA GLN A 31 6.45 21.65 6.54
C GLN A 31 7.60 20.63 6.63
N THR A 32 8.37 20.68 7.72
CA THR A 32 9.51 19.79 7.94
C THR A 32 9.04 18.33 8.07
N ASN A 33 8.05 18.09 8.93
CA ASN A 33 7.59 16.74 9.22
C ASN A 33 6.78 16.14 8.07
N LEU A 34 5.99 16.94 7.36
CA LEU A 34 5.19 16.51 6.22
C LEU A 34 6.06 16.07 5.04
N LYS A 35 7.17 16.79 4.78
CA LYS A 35 8.18 16.39 3.77
C LYS A 35 8.71 14.99 4.07
N LEU A 36 9.13 14.75 5.31
CA LEU A 36 9.66 13.45 5.72
C LEU A 36 8.57 12.35 5.69
N PHE A 37 7.36 12.66 6.15
CA PHE A 37 6.23 11.73 6.11
C PHE A 37 5.89 11.28 4.69
N ILE A 38 5.79 12.22 3.73
CA ILE A 38 5.54 11.90 2.32
C ILE A 38 6.67 11.02 1.75
N GLN A 39 7.92 11.28 2.12
CA GLN A 39 9.04 10.44 1.71
C GLN A 39 8.92 9.01 2.26
N VAL A 40 8.52 8.85 3.53
CA VAL A 40 8.27 7.53 4.13
C VAL A 40 7.13 6.81 3.40
N CYS A 41 6.01 7.49 3.12
CA CYS A 41 4.92 6.91 2.34
C CYS A 41 5.39 6.44 0.97
N LYS A 42 6.20 7.25 0.27
CA LYS A 42 6.77 6.88 -1.02
C LYS A 42 7.65 5.63 -0.91
N LEU A 43 8.59 5.59 0.04
CA LEU A 43 9.50 4.45 0.22
C LEU A 43 8.75 3.16 0.58
N HIS A 44 7.69 3.27 1.39
CA HIS A 44 6.82 2.13 1.70
C HIS A 44 6.09 1.61 0.45
N GLY A 45 5.55 2.53 -0.36
CA GLY A 45 4.94 2.23 -1.65
C GLY A 45 5.90 1.58 -2.65
N ASP A 46 7.09 2.17 -2.83
CA ASP A 46 8.14 1.66 -3.71
C ASP A 46 8.57 0.24 -3.30
N THR A 47 8.69 -0.01 -2.00
CA THR A 47 8.99 -1.35 -1.47
C THR A 47 7.88 -2.35 -1.80
N ALA A 48 6.60 -1.96 -1.70
CA ALA A 48 5.48 -2.81 -2.05
C ALA A 48 5.42 -3.12 -3.55
N ILE A 49 5.69 -2.12 -4.40
CA ILE A 49 5.80 -2.28 -5.85
C ILE A 49 6.97 -3.21 -6.18
N GLY A 50 8.14 -2.97 -5.59
CA GLY A 50 9.34 -3.80 -5.75
C GLY A 50 9.07 -5.25 -5.37
N HIS A 51 8.51 -5.50 -4.18
CA HIS A 51 8.13 -6.83 -3.72
C HIS A 51 7.17 -7.51 -4.71
N HIS A 52 6.12 -6.82 -5.16
CA HIS A 52 5.16 -7.41 -6.09
C HIS A 52 5.81 -7.73 -7.44
N ASN A 53 6.56 -6.81 -8.03
CA ASN A 53 7.13 -6.97 -9.37
C ASN A 53 8.29 -7.97 -9.39
N GLN A 54 9.12 -7.98 -8.35
CA GLN A 54 10.33 -8.81 -8.29
C GLN A 54 10.04 -10.20 -7.73
N LEU A 55 9.11 -10.33 -6.79
CA LEU A 55 8.84 -11.59 -6.11
C LEU A 55 7.54 -12.23 -6.59
N VAL A 56 6.41 -11.54 -6.45
CA VAL A 56 5.09 -12.10 -6.76
C VAL A 56 4.97 -12.40 -8.26
N SER A 57 5.32 -11.44 -9.11
CA SER A 57 5.19 -11.62 -10.56
C SER A 57 6.10 -12.75 -11.08
N LYS A 58 7.39 -12.71 -10.72
CA LYS A 58 8.40 -13.65 -11.24
C LYS A 58 8.26 -15.07 -10.72
N TYR A 59 7.89 -15.25 -9.45
CA TYR A 59 7.89 -16.58 -8.81
C TYR A 59 6.50 -17.15 -8.56
N ILE A 60 5.43 -16.37 -8.74
CA ILE A 60 4.05 -16.85 -8.58
C ILE A 60 3.26 -16.69 -9.87
N ALA A 61 3.09 -15.47 -10.36
CA ALA A 61 2.17 -15.20 -11.47
C ALA A 61 2.64 -15.83 -12.79
N GLN A 62 3.89 -15.56 -13.20
CA GLN A 62 4.43 -16.08 -14.46
C GLN A 62 4.56 -17.62 -14.47
N PRO A 63 5.13 -18.28 -13.43
CA PRO A 63 5.22 -19.74 -13.42
C PRO A 63 3.84 -20.41 -13.45
N SER A 64 2.85 -19.82 -12.79
CA SER A 64 1.50 -20.39 -12.74
C SER A 64 0.79 -20.41 -14.10
N GLN A 65 1.14 -19.52 -15.03
CA GLN A 65 0.59 -19.55 -16.39
C GLN A 65 1.08 -20.74 -17.22
N GLN A 66 2.27 -21.26 -16.89
CA GLN A 66 2.92 -22.37 -17.60
C GLN A 66 2.68 -23.72 -16.92
N MET A 67 2.16 -23.72 -15.69
CA MET A 67 1.83 -24.94 -14.96
C MET A 67 0.58 -25.60 -15.53
N GLN A 68 0.69 -26.89 -15.87
CA GLN A 68 -0.45 -27.72 -16.26
C GLN A 68 -1.49 -27.77 -15.11
N GLN A 69 -2.79 -27.72 -15.47
CA GLN A 69 -3.91 -27.65 -14.53
C GLN A 69 -3.86 -28.71 -13.41
N GLN A 70 -3.26 -29.88 -13.66
CA GLN A 70 -3.10 -30.97 -12.69
C GLN A 70 -2.23 -30.64 -11.46
N HIS A 71 -1.51 -29.50 -11.45
CA HIS A 71 -0.71 -29.06 -10.31
C HIS A 71 -1.18 -27.74 -9.69
N MET A 72 -2.27 -27.14 -10.19
CA MET A 72 -2.78 -25.85 -9.69
C MET A 72 -3.34 -25.93 -8.28
N ASP A 73 -3.93 -27.06 -7.89
CA ASP A 73 -4.46 -27.28 -6.53
C ASP A 73 -3.35 -27.20 -5.46
N LYS A 74 -2.09 -27.49 -5.82
CA LYS A 74 -0.95 -27.40 -4.90
C LYS A 74 -0.40 -25.99 -4.75
N VAL A 75 -0.70 -25.07 -5.67
CA VAL A 75 -0.23 -23.67 -5.60
C VAL A 75 -1.04 -22.88 -4.56
N THR A 76 -2.27 -23.31 -4.25
CA THR A 76 -3.16 -22.67 -3.27
C THR A 76 -3.70 -23.63 -2.21
N ALA A 77 -2.91 -24.63 -1.80
CA ALA A 77 -3.35 -25.76 -0.97
C ALA A 77 -4.00 -25.42 0.40
N SER A 78 -4.05 -24.15 0.80
CA SER A 78 -4.82 -23.65 1.96
C SER A 78 -5.35 -22.21 1.79
N GLY A 79 -5.36 -21.69 0.56
CA GLY A 79 -5.65 -20.28 0.26
C GLY A 79 -6.78 -20.07 -0.76
N PRO A 80 -7.16 -18.81 -1.03
CA PRO A 80 -8.11 -18.50 -2.07
C PRO A 80 -7.54 -18.89 -3.46
N PRO A 81 -8.40 -19.08 -4.48
CA PRO A 81 -7.95 -19.39 -5.84
C PRO A 81 -6.89 -18.39 -6.33
N LEU A 82 -5.94 -18.84 -7.15
CA LEU A 82 -4.77 -18.05 -7.55
C LEU A 82 -5.12 -16.66 -8.08
N HIS A 83 -6.14 -16.54 -8.93
CA HIS A 83 -6.56 -15.26 -9.49
C HIS A 83 -7.09 -14.30 -8.40
N VAL A 84 -7.79 -14.83 -7.38
CA VAL A 84 -8.26 -14.05 -6.22
C VAL A 84 -7.06 -13.58 -5.37
N LEU A 85 -6.08 -14.45 -5.16
CA LEU A 85 -4.86 -14.11 -4.44
C LEU A 85 -4.08 -13.00 -5.16
N LEU A 86 -3.83 -13.14 -6.47
CA LEU A 86 -3.08 -12.16 -7.25
C LEU A 86 -3.79 -10.80 -7.26
N ASN A 87 -5.11 -10.78 -7.44
CA ASN A 87 -5.91 -9.56 -7.33
C ASN A 87 -5.80 -8.92 -5.93
N SER A 88 -5.87 -9.72 -4.86
CA SER A 88 -5.75 -9.22 -3.49
C SER A 88 -4.36 -8.62 -3.22
N LEU A 89 -3.30 -9.25 -3.73
CA LEU A 89 -1.92 -8.75 -3.62
C LEU A 89 -1.71 -7.47 -4.43
N GLU A 90 -2.36 -7.35 -5.59
CA GLU A 90 -2.34 -6.15 -6.41
C GLU A 90 -3.02 -4.98 -5.70
N GLN A 91 -4.23 -5.19 -5.17
CA GLN A 91 -4.93 -4.16 -4.40
C GLN A 91 -4.13 -3.72 -3.17
N LEU A 92 -3.46 -4.65 -2.49
CA LEU A 92 -2.60 -4.34 -1.34
C LEU A 92 -1.37 -3.50 -1.75
N ARG A 93 -0.72 -3.86 -2.86
CA ARG A 93 0.37 -3.06 -3.46
C ARG A 93 -0.09 -1.64 -3.71
N ASP A 94 -1.24 -1.48 -4.36
CA ASP A 94 -1.73 -0.16 -4.79
C ASP A 94 -2.25 0.68 -3.63
N ARG A 95 -2.80 0.07 -2.58
CA ARG A 95 -3.10 0.77 -1.32
C ARG A 95 -1.84 1.32 -0.66
N ARG A 96 -0.76 0.55 -0.63
CA ARG A 96 0.53 0.97 -0.03
C ARG A 96 1.25 2.02 -0.87
N ALA A 97 1.16 1.91 -2.19
CA ALA A 97 1.70 2.89 -3.13
C ALA A 97 0.83 4.15 -3.29
N ALA A 98 -0.36 4.14 -2.69
CA ALA A 98 -1.38 5.16 -2.87
C ALA A 98 -1.62 5.47 -4.36
N ALA A 99 -1.79 4.43 -5.18
CA ALA A 99 -2.03 4.57 -6.61
C ALA A 99 -3.43 5.14 -6.87
N LYS A 100 -3.59 5.89 -7.98
CA LYS A 100 -4.90 6.35 -8.43
C LYS A 100 -5.71 5.15 -8.94
N ARG A 101 -6.83 4.85 -8.30
CA ARG A 101 -7.69 3.69 -8.56
C ARG A 101 -9.14 4.10 -8.28
N ASP A 102 -10.06 3.66 -9.13
CA ASP A 102 -11.51 3.96 -8.97
C ASP A 102 -12.27 2.78 -8.34
N ASP A 103 -11.70 1.57 -8.38
CA ASP A 103 -12.30 0.34 -7.90
C ASP A 103 -12.01 0.03 -6.42
N ILE A 104 -10.97 0.65 -5.85
CA ILE A 104 -10.61 0.52 -4.44
C ILE A 104 -10.26 1.89 -3.83
N ARG A 105 -10.58 2.06 -2.55
CA ARG A 105 -10.13 3.24 -1.80
C ARG A 105 -8.61 3.21 -1.59
N THR A 106 -7.92 4.21 -2.12
CA THR A 106 -6.51 4.50 -1.86
C THR A 106 -6.36 5.88 -1.22
N ARG A 107 -5.15 6.21 -0.76
CA ARG A 107 -4.81 7.55 -0.22
C ARG A 107 -4.22 8.47 -1.30
N PHE A 108 -4.51 8.21 -2.58
CA PHE A 108 -3.94 8.99 -3.70
C PHE A 108 -4.32 10.47 -3.60
N ASP A 109 -5.61 10.78 -3.43
CA ASP A 109 -6.08 12.17 -3.36
C ASP A 109 -5.58 12.87 -2.10
N ASP A 110 -5.57 12.17 -0.96
CA ASP A 110 -5.04 12.67 0.30
C ASP A 110 -3.56 13.05 0.19
N LEU A 111 -2.72 12.15 -0.36
CA LEU A 111 -1.31 12.46 -0.60
C LEU A 111 -1.11 13.56 -1.63
N THR A 112 -1.98 13.64 -2.64
CA THR A 112 -1.94 14.73 -3.62
C THR A 112 -2.24 16.07 -2.96
N LYS A 113 -3.25 16.14 -2.10
CA LYS A 113 -3.58 17.32 -1.29
C LYS A 113 -2.41 17.72 -0.41
N LEU A 114 -1.84 16.77 0.35
CA LEU A 114 -0.72 17.05 1.25
C LEU A 114 0.55 17.51 0.49
N LYS A 115 0.82 16.96 -0.70
CA LYS A 115 1.94 17.42 -1.54
C LYS A 115 1.76 18.87 -2.01
N GLN A 116 0.52 19.34 -2.20
CA GLN A 116 0.25 20.73 -2.56
C GLN A 116 0.50 21.71 -1.41
N TRP A 117 0.55 21.23 -0.17
CA TRP A 117 0.88 22.08 0.98
C TRP A 117 2.38 22.35 1.11
N ILE A 118 3.22 21.50 0.53
CA ILE A 118 4.67 21.64 0.62
C ILE A 118 5.14 22.84 -0.21
N LYS A 119 5.91 23.73 0.45
CA LYS A 119 6.66 24.81 -0.20
C LYS A 119 8.03 24.36 -0.69
#